data_AF-A0A972R2Z0-F1
#
_entry.id   AF-A0A972R2Z0-F1
#
_cell.length_a   1.000
_cell.length_b   1.000
_cell.length_c   1.000
_cell.angle_alpha   90.00
_cell.angle_beta   90.00
_cell.angle_gamma   90.00
#
_symmetry.space_group_name_H-M   'P 1'
#
loop_
_entity.id
_entity.type
_entity.pdbx_description
1 polymer ?
#
loop_
_entity_poly.entity_id
_entity_poly.type
_entity_poly.pdbx_seq_one_letter_code
_entity_poly.pdbx_strand_id
1 'polypeptide(L)'
;MKHQLRVLMYALFISLVPYLALSQNCVTCHKIKTPNIVTDWQISKHSKNEVTCDVCHGDEHNSPKNISKAKIPTPETCAQCHEDRVEQFKKGKHAYAWAAMNAMPTIHWQPMELTQGMKGCGGCHKIGLKSEEDIKKLKEEGSGY
;
A
#
# COMPACT_ATOMS: atom_id res chain seq x y z
N MET A 1 -35.29 -3.05 39.71
CA MET A 1 -33.86 -2.66 39.63
C MET A 1 -32.95 -3.75 39.05
N LYS A 2 -33.10 -5.04 39.39
CA LYS A 2 -32.27 -6.15 38.84
C LYS A 2 -32.49 -6.45 37.34
N HIS A 3 -33.68 -6.14 36.80
CA HIS A 3 -34.00 -6.32 35.37
C HIS A 3 -33.41 -5.22 34.47
N GLN A 4 -33.39 -3.97 34.95
CA GLN A 4 -32.79 -2.83 34.25
C GLN A 4 -31.27 -3.00 34.08
N LEU A 5 -30.61 -3.59 35.09
CA LEU A 5 -29.17 -3.89 35.05
C LEU A 5 -28.80 -5.01 34.06
N ARG A 6 -29.71 -5.98 33.85
CA ARG A 6 -29.50 -7.07 32.87
C ARG A 6 -29.65 -6.56 31.43
N VAL A 7 -30.60 -5.66 31.17
CA VAL A 7 -30.80 -5.06 29.84
C VAL A 7 -29.62 -4.17 29.43
N LEU A 8 -29.04 -3.43 30.39
CA LEU A 8 -27.81 -2.64 30.17
C LEU A 8 -26.58 -3.51 29.86
N MET A 9 -26.48 -4.70 30.46
CA MET A 9 -25.39 -5.65 30.19
C MET A 9 -25.50 -6.32 28.80
N TYR A 10 -26.72 -6.54 28.29
CA TYR A 10 -26.94 -7.04 26.93
C TYR A 10 -26.77 -5.94 25.86
N ALA A 11 -27.12 -4.69 26.18
CA ALA A 11 -26.94 -3.55 25.26
C ALA A 11 -25.46 -3.19 25.04
N LEU A 12 -24.59 -3.44 26.02
CA LEU A 12 -23.15 -3.18 25.92
C LEU A 12 -22.39 -4.24 25.08
N PHE A 13 -22.98 -5.41 24.84
CA PHE A 13 -22.34 -6.50 24.09
C PHE A 13 -22.57 -6.42 22.57
N ILE A 14 -23.55 -5.63 22.13
CA ILE A 14 -23.92 -5.50 20.70
C ILE A 14 -23.13 -4.37 20.01
N SER A 15 -22.53 -3.44 20.76
CA SER A 15 -21.79 -2.30 20.21
C SER A 15 -20.32 -2.58 19.87
N LEU A 16 -19.82 -3.81 20.07
CA LEU A 16 -18.40 -4.16 19.92
C LEU A 16 -18.06 -4.99 18.66
N VAL A 17 -18.98 -5.12 17.72
CA VAL A 17 -18.74 -5.77 16.42
C VAL A 17 -19.35 -4.87 15.34
N PRO A 18 -18.54 -4.18 14.50
CA PRO A 18 -17.89 -4.86 13.37
C PRO A 18 -16.62 -4.15 12.85
N TYR A 19 -15.44 -4.44 13.38
CA TYR A 19 -14.18 -4.06 12.69
C TYR A 19 -13.64 -5.18 11.77
N LEU A 20 -14.08 -6.41 11.96
CA LEU A 20 -13.63 -7.59 11.19
C LEU A 20 -14.19 -7.68 9.75
N ALA A 21 -15.16 -6.84 9.36
CA ALA A 21 -15.92 -7.04 8.12
C ALA A 21 -15.21 -6.55 6.84
N LEU A 22 -14.23 -5.63 6.94
CA LEU A 22 -13.57 -5.05 5.75
C LEU A 22 -12.46 -5.94 5.18
N SER A 23 -11.62 -6.53 6.04
CA SER A 23 -10.50 -7.40 5.63
C SER A 23 -10.93 -8.63 4.83
N GLN A 24 -12.04 -9.28 5.23
CA GLN A 24 -12.52 -10.49 4.57
C GLN A 24 -12.95 -10.26 3.10
N ASN A 25 -13.27 -9.02 2.73
CA ASN A 25 -13.74 -8.69 1.38
C ASN A 25 -12.60 -8.74 0.35
N CYS A 26 -11.44 -8.15 0.66
CA CYS A 26 -10.30 -8.10 -0.26
C CYS A 26 -9.81 -9.50 -0.64
N VAL A 27 -9.53 -10.34 0.37
CA VAL A 27 -8.97 -11.68 0.17
C VAL A 27 -9.92 -12.58 -0.63
N THR A 28 -11.23 -12.51 -0.39
CA THR A 28 -12.21 -13.36 -1.07
C THR A 28 -12.20 -13.15 -2.59
N CYS A 29 -12.22 -11.90 -3.05
CA CYS A 29 -12.13 -11.60 -4.48
C CYS A 29 -10.72 -11.83 -5.05
N HIS A 30 -9.68 -11.43 -4.31
CA HIS A 30 -8.29 -11.53 -4.79
C HIS A 30 -7.75 -12.95 -4.83
N LYS A 31 -8.31 -13.90 -4.09
CA LYS A 31 -8.01 -15.33 -4.29
C LYS A 31 -8.38 -15.81 -5.70
N ILE A 32 -9.33 -15.15 -6.35
CA ILE A 32 -9.76 -15.48 -7.72
C ILE A 32 -8.99 -14.63 -8.74
N LYS A 33 -8.81 -13.32 -8.47
CA LYS A 33 -8.21 -12.39 -9.44
C LYS A 33 -6.68 -12.38 -9.42
N THR A 34 -6.07 -12.53 -8.25
CA THR A 34 -4.61 -12.48 -8.04
C THR A 34 -4.19 -13.50 -6.97
N PRO A 35 -4.41 -14.81 -7.21
CA PRO A 35 -4.21 -15.85 -6.20
C PRO A 35 -2.80 -15.83 -5.60
N ASN A 36 -1.77 -15.62 -6.42
CA ASN A 36 -0.38 -15.62 -5.97
C ASN A 36 -0.07 -14.46 -5.01
N ILE A 37 -0.67 -13.29 -5.21
CA ILE A 37 -0.50 -12.14 -4.29
C ILE A 37 -1.10 -12.48 -2.92
N VAL A 38 -2.26 -13.14 -2.90
CA VAL A 38 -2.88 -13.57 -1.65
C VAL A 38 -2.01 -14.63 -0.96
N THR A 39 -1.51 -15.61 -1.71
CA THR A 39 -0.61 -16.66 -1.17
C THR A 39 0.64 -16.04 -0.56
N ASP A 40 1.30 -15.11 -1.25
CA ASP A 40 2.49 -14.41 -0.76
C ASP A 40 2.19 -13.61 0.53
N TRP A 41 1.05 -12.92 0.58
CA TRP A 41 0.61 -12.25 1.80
C TRP A 41 0.37 -13.24 2.94
N GLN A 42 -0.35 -14.34 2.71
CA GLN A 42 -0.72 -15.33 3.73
C GLN A 42 0.49 -15.98 4.41
N ILE A 43 1.60 -16.17 3.70
CA ILE A 43 2.83 -16.74 4.28
C ILE A 43 3.70 -15.69 5.01
N SER A 44 3.41 -14.40 4.84
CA SER A 44 4.19 -13.29 5.42
C SER A 44 3.96 -13.13 6.92
N LYS A 45 4.89 -12.42 7.58
CA LYS A 45 4.68 -11.99 8.98
C LYS A 45 3.54 -10.97 9.10
N HIS A 46 3.29 -10.16 8.08
CA HIS A 46 2.21 -9.18 8.09
C HIS A 46 0.84 -9.85 8.24
N SER A 47 0.56 -10.90 7.48
CA SER A 47 -0.69 -11.66 7.64
C SER A 47 -0.82 -12.31 9.02
N LYS A 48 0.28 -12.85 9.57
CA LYS A 48 0.30 -13.42 10.93
C LYS A 48 0.08 -12.40 12.05
N ASN A 49 0.28 -11.12 11.77
CA ASN A 49 0.06 -10.02 12.70
C ASN A 49 -1.14 -9.15 12.27
N GLU A 50 -2.08 -9.73 11.53
CA GLU A 50 -3.36 -9.09 11.16
C GLU A 50 -3.21 -7.78 10.38
N VAL A 51 -2.10 -7.58 9.68
CA VAL A 51 -1.93 -6.47 8.73
C VAL A 51 -2.60 -6.85 7.41
N THR A 52 -3.76 -6.25 7.17
CA THR A 52 -4.65 -6.58 6.05
C THR A 52 -4.34 -5.74 4.81
N CYS A 53 -4.96 -6.07 3.68
CA CYS A 53 -4.68 -5.44 2.39
C CYS A 53 -4.91 -3.92 2.44
N ASP A 54 -6.00 -3.50 3.08
CA ASP A 54 -6.46 -2.12 3.20
C ASP A 54 -5.57 -1.26 4.10
N VAL A 55 -4.83 -1.85 5.06
CA VAL A 55 -3.84 -1.12 5.87
C VAL A 55 -2.79 -0.45 4.96
N CYS A 56 -2.39 -1.13 3.89
CA CYS A 56 -1.40 -0.61 2.95
C CYS A 56 -2.04 0.09 1.75
N HIS A 57 -3.11 -0.48 1.20
CA HIS A 57 -3.71 -0.06 -0.07
C HIS A 57 -4.93 0.86 0.08
N GLY A 58 -5.37 1.16 1.30
CA GLY A 58 -6.60 1.88 1.57
C GLY A 58 -7.86 1.05 1.33
N ASP A 59 -9.01 1.64 1.62
CA ASP A 59 -10.34 1.01 1.63
C ASP A 59 -11.27 1.48 0.49
N GLU A 60 -10.87 2.51 -0.26
CA GLU A 60 -11.67 3.03 -1.39
C GLU A 60 -11.79 2.03 -2.55
N HIS A 61 -10.87 1.06 -2.67
CA HIS A 61 -11.04 -0.07 -3.58
C HIS A 61 -11.84 -1.18 -2.90
N ASN A 62 -13.13 -1.27 -3.23
CA ASN A 62 -14.06 -2.21 -2.63
C ASN A 62 -14.96 -2.92 -3.67
N SER A 63 -14.72 -2.69 -4.97
CA SER A 63 -15.44 -3.36 -6.05
C SER A 63 -14.60 -3.41 -7.34
N PRO A 64 -14.98 -4.25 -8.32
CA PRO A 64 -14.32 -4.25 -9.63
C PRO A 64 -14.40 -2.91 -10.38
N LYS A 65 -15.31 -2.01 -9.99
CA LYS A 65 -15.51 -0.72 -10.67
C LYS A 65 -14.55 0.37 -10.20
N ASN A 66 -13.88 0.19 -9.06
CA ASN A 66 -13.02 1.21 -8.45
C ASN A 66 -11.59 0.70 -8.19
N ILE A 67 -11.06 -0.15 -9.08
CA ILE A 67 -9.69 -0.69 -8.98
C ILE A 67 -8.64 0.45 -8.90
N SER A 68 -8.85 1.54 -9.62
CA SER A 68 -7.95 2.71 -9.63
C SER A 68 -7.89 3.50 -8.31
N LYS A 69 -8.77 3.17 -7.36
CA LYS A 69 -8.80 3.76 -6.03
C LYS A 69 -7.87 3.08 -5.03
N ALA A 70 -7.32 1.90 -5.36
CA ALA A 70 -6.28 1.28 -4.56
C ALA A 70 -5.05 2.21 -4.52
N LYS A 71 -4.50 2.42 -3.33
CA LYS A 71 -3.28 3.20 -3.11
C LYS A 71 -2.06 2.32 -3.32
N ILE A 72 -0.99 2.92 -3.81
CA ILE A 72 0.33 2.28 -3.80
C ILE A 72 1.01 2.69 -2.48
N PRO A 73 1.42 1.71 -1.64
CA PRO A 73 2.05 2.03 -0.37
C PRO A 73 3.35 2.81 -0.58
N THR A 74 3.49 3.94 0.13
CA THR A 74 4.73 4.73 0.17
C THR A 74 5.49 4.44 1.46
N PRO A 75 6.74 4.92 1.63
CA PRO A 75 7.42 4.81 2.91
C PRO A 75 6.63 5.40 4.08
N GLU A 76 5.78 6.41 3.85
CA GLU A 76 4.89 7.00 4.84
C GLU A 76 3.80 6.01 5.30
N THR A 77 3.28 5.17 4.41
CA THR A 77 2.38 4.07 4.78
C THR A 77 3.07 3.13 5.77
N CYS A 78 4.32 2.77 5.50
CA CYS A 78 5.11 1.89 6.36
C CYS A 78 5.44 2.55 7.71
N ALA A 79 5.66 3.88 7.72
CA ALA A 79 6.06 4.64 8.91
C ALA A 79 5.01 4.61 10.02
N GLN A 80 3.75 4.32 9.70
CA GLN A 80 2.68 4.12 10.68
C GLN A 80 3.01 3.03 11.72
N CYS A 81 3.81 2.03 11.33
CA CYS A 81 4.24 0.93 12.21
C CYS A 81 5.77 0.76 12.27
N HIS A 82 6.51 1.31 11.31
CA HIS A 82 7.96 1.09 11.12
C HIS A 82 8.74 2.40 10.98
N GLU A 83 8.47 3.37 11.85
CA GLU A 83 9.09 4.70 11.85
C GLU A 83 10.63 4.64 11.75
N ASP A 84 11.30 3.93 12.66
CA ASP A 84 12.77 3.82 12.68
C ASP A 84 13.35 3.28 11.36
N ARG A 85 12.67 2.32 10.73
CA ARG A 85 13.14 1.70 9.48
C ARG A 85 12.98 2.66 8.31
N VAL A 86 11.88 3.40 8.29
CA VAL A 86 11.64 4.42 7.29
C VAL A 86 12.62 5.58 7.47
N GLU A 87 12.91 6.00 8.69
CA GLU A 87 13.91 7.03 8.97
C GLU A 87 15.31 6.60 8.47
N GLN A 88 15.72 5.36 8.78
CA GLN A 88 16.97 4.78 8.27
C GLN A 88 17.01 4.75 6.74
N PHE A 89 15.91 4.33 6.09
CA PHE A 89 15.81 4.33 4.64
C PHE A 89 15.95 5.73 4.05
N LYS A 90 15.22 6.71 4.60
CA LYS A 90 15.22 8.12 4.14
C LYS A 90 16.60 8.77 4.24
N LYS A 91 17.42 8.36 5.21
CA LYS A 91 18.82 8.79 5.37
C LYS A 91 19.78 8.08 4.40
N GLY A 92 19.37 6.97 3.79
CA GLY A 92 20.19 6.16 2.90
C GLY A 92 20.18 6.63 1.45
N LYS A 93 21.22 6.26 0.68
CA LYS A 93 21.33 6.62 -0.75
C LYS A 93 20.18 6.09 -1.62
N HIS A 94 19.60 4.94 -1.26
CA HIS A 94 18.46 4.37 -1.99
C HIS A 94 17.23 5.28 -1.96
N ALA A 95 17.01 6.06 -0.90
CA ALA A 95 15.93 7.03 -0.86
C ALA A 95 16.09 8.15 -1.90
N TYR A 96 17.32 8.42 -2.34
CA TYR A 96 17.61 9.44 -3.37
C TYR A 96 17.71 8.87 -4.78
N ALA A 97 17.48 7.56 -4.99
CA ALA A 97 17.73 6.91 -6.28
C ALA A 97 16.91 7.51 -7.44
N TRP A 98 15.67 7.93 -7.18
CA TRP A 98 14.81 8.59 -8.18
C TRP A 98 15.35 9.95 -8.58
N ALA A 99 15.69 10.79 -7.59
CA ALA A 99 16.30 12.10 -7.83
C ALA A 99 17.65 11.97 -8.55
N ALA A 100 18.50 11.02 -8.13
CA ALA A 100 19.79 10.76 -8.75
C ALA A 100 19.65 10.31 -10.22
N MET A 101 18.65 9.47 -10.53
CA MET A 101 18.38 9.07 -11.92
C MET A 101 18.01 10.27 -12.78
N ASN A 102 17.04 11.07 -12.32
CA ASN A 102 16.52 12.22 -13.05
C ASN A 102 17.51 13.39 -13.12
N ALA A 103 18.53 13.41 -12.26
CA ALA A 103 19.61 14.40 -12.29
C ALA A 103 20.74 14.03 -13.27
N MET A 104 20.77 12.83 -13.85
CA MET A 104 21.80 12.49 -14.82
C MET A 104 21.65 13.38 -16.08
N PRO A 105 22.73 14.02 -16.58
CA PRO A 105 22.63 15.01 -17.66
C PRO A 105 21.94 14.50 -18.94
N THR A 106 22.07 13.20 -19.23
CA THR A 106 21.55 12.57 -20.45
C THR A 106 20.30 11.73 -20.20
N ILE A 107 19.67 11.77 -19.02
CA ILE A 107 18.53 10.91 -18.70
C ILE A 107 17.34 11.15 -19.65
N HIS A 108 17.09 12.42 -19.99
CA HIS A 108 16.01 12.82 -20.89
C HIS A 108 16.27 12.41 -22.36
N TRP A 109 17.48 11.94 -22.68
CA TRP A 109 17.83 11.40 -24.00
C TRP A 109 17.83 9.87 -24.02
N GLN A 110 17.62 9.22 -22.88
CA GLN A 110 17.51 7.77 -22.84
C GLN A 110 16.13 7.34 -23.37
N PRO A 111 16.05 6.19 -24.08
CA PRO A 111 14.78 5.61 -24.48
C PRO A 111 13.84 5.44 -23.28
N MET A 112 12.54 5.67 -23.51
CA MET A 112 11.52 5.56 -22.47
C MET A 112 11.50 4.15 -21.86
N GLU A 113 11.80 3.12 -22.65
CA GLU A 113 11.88 1.72 -22.21
C GLU A 113 12.97 1.48 -21.14
N LEU A 114 13.98 2.35 -21.08
CA LEU A 114 15.04 2.29 -20.07
C LEU A 114 14.71 3.13 -18.84
N THR A 115 13.91 4.19 -18.96
CA THR A 115 13.70 5.17 -17.88
C THR A 115 12.35 5.03 -17.19
N GLN A 116 11.34 4.49 -17.87
CA GLN A 116 9.97 4.41 -17.40
C GLN A 116 9.56 2.98 -17.00
N GLY A 117 8.52 2.89 -16.17
CA GLY A 117 7.98 1.63 -15.69
C GLY A 117 8.93 0.85 -14.76
N MET A 118 8.80 -0.48 -14.80
CA MET A 118 9.51 -1.40 -13.90
C MET A 118 10.72 -2.09 -14.59
N LYS A 119 11.25 -1.51 -15.66
CA LYS A 119 12.39 -2.05 -16.43
C LYS A 119 13.51 -1.02 -16.54
N GLY A 120 14.69 -1.46 -16.96
CA GLY A 120 15.87 -0.59 -17.14
C GLY A 120 16.27 0.15 -15.85
N CYS A 121 16.69 1.41 -16.00
CA CYS A 121 17.01 2.34 -14.92
C CYS A 121 15.81 2.53 -13.98
N GLY A 122 14.60 2.71 -14.55
CA GLY A 122 13.36 2.93 -13.80
C GLY A 122 13.04 1.77 -12.85
N GLY A 123 13.26 0.52 -13.28
CA GLY A 123 13.01 -0.67 -12.46
C GLY A 123 13.80 -0.69 -11.13
N CYS A 124 15.03 -0.17 -11.13
CA CYS A 124 15.86 -0.12 -9.93
C CYS A 124 15.72 1.21 -9.18
N HIS A 125 15.68 2.35 -9.89
CA HIS A 125 15.75 3.67 -9.27
C HIS A 125 14.39 4.18 -8.77
N LYS A 126 13.28 3.61 -9.24
CA LYS A 126 11.93 3.94 -8.76
C LYS A 126 11.69 3.57 -7.29
N ILE A 127 12.61 2.90 -6.62
CA ILE A 127 12.57 2.76 -5.16
C ILE A 127 12.74 4.10 -4.42
N GLY A 128 13.39 5.08 -5.05
CA GLY A 128 13.63 6.38 -4.43
C GLY A 128 12.36 7.15 -4.10
N LEU A 129 12.49 8.06 -3.13
CA LEU A 129 11.45 9.00 -2.75
C LEU A 129 11.07 9.88 -3.95
N LYS A 130 9.79 10.22 -3.99
CA LYS A 130 9.16 10.98 -5.06
C LYS A 130 8.36 12.10 -4.45
N SER A 131 8.27 13.22 -5.15
CA SER A 131 7.33 14.26 -4.80
C SER A 131 5.89 13.79 -5.08
N GLU A 132 4.91 14.46 -4.49
CA GLU A 132 3.49 14.23 -4.82
C GLU A 132 3.21 14.46 -6.32
N GLU A 133 3.92 15.39 -6.94
CA GLU A 133 3.84 15.66 -8.38
C GLU A 133 4.36 14.49 -9.21
N ASP A 134 5.53 13.95 -8.85
CA ASP A 134 6.09 12.75 -9.50
C ASP A 134 5.15 11.55 -9.38
N ILE A 135 4.57 11.33 -8.18
CA ILE A 135 3.62 10.25 -7.92
C ILE A 135 2.38 10.41 -8.80
N LYS A 136 1.81 11.62 -8.88
CA LYS A 136 0.65 11.92 -9.71
C LYS A 136 0.94 11.63 -11.18
N LYS A 137 2.09 12.09 -11.69
CA LYS A 137 2.51 11.85 -13.08
C LYS A 137 2.66 10.37 -13.40
N LEU A 138 3.34 9.62 -12.53
CA LEU A 138 3.52 8.17 -12.72
C LEU A 138 2.20 7.40 -12.71
N LYS A 139 1.23 7.87 -11.94
CA LYS A 139 -0.12 7.31 -11.91
C LYS A 139 -0.87 7.54 -13.22
N GLU A 140 -0.76 8.74 -13.79
CA GLU A 140 -1.34 9.08 -15.10
C GLU A 140 -0.70 8.25 -16.24
N GLU A 141 0.59 7.95 -16.14
CA GLU A 141 1.32 7.11 -17.10
C GLU A 141 1.03 5.61 -16.94
N GLY A 142 0.31 5.19 -15.89
CA GLY A 142 0.05 3.77 -15.62
C GLY A 142 1.29 2.98 -15.22
N SER A 143 2.35 3.65 -14.75
CA SER A 143 3.64 3.06 -14.42
C SER A 143 3.62 2.18 -13.15
N GLY A 144 2.45 1.88 -12.60
CA GLY A 144 2.29 1.18 -11.32
C GLY A 144 2.68 2.09 -10.15
N TYR A 145 2.00 3.24 -10.05
CA TYR A 145 1.94 4.19 -8.93
C TYR A 145 0.54 4.80 -8.85
#